data_AF-A0A834XHZ8-F1
#
_entry.id   AF-A0A834XHZ8-F1
#
_cell.length_a   1.000
_cell.length_b   1.000
_cell.length_c   1.000
_cell.angle_alpha   90.00
_cell.angle_beta   90.00
_cell.angle_gamma   90.00
#
_symmetry.space_group_name_H-M   'P 1'
#
loop_
_entity.id
_entity.type
_entity.pdbx_description
1 polymer ?
#
loop_
_entity_poly.entity_id
_entity_poly.type
_entity_poly.pdbx_seq_one_letter_code
_entity_poly.pdbx_strand_id
1 'polypeptide(L)'
;MEEGCTLCQEEEETAFHLLMECPATQVIWQAAQFDYSSKEYHTNFLEWVTVEGKEWSKEQLGMLIITACLIWEEKNTRRFTENANNLSRIWIKATMIWEELMRDTLLGTDAEIAEGRNTWVKPAPPCFKLNCDAAMSAGKRGSIGGLIRDSEGIVVAAFAIPVNHVEDIYRLEAMAIQKGVEVARDIGVQYNFLIPNALRPPCTMLTLPFWRRPARAI
;
A
#
# COMPACT_ATOMS: atom_id res chain seq x y z
N MET A 1 9.21 -25.21 -3.86
CA MET A 1 10.35 -24.51 -3.26
C MET A 1 9.78 -23.23 -2.70
N GLU A 2 9.85 -23.04 -1.38
CA GLU A 2 9.52 -21.74 -0.79
C GLU A 2 10.47 -20.71 -1.40
N GLU A 3 9.91 -19.73 -2.10
CA GLU A 3 10.67 -18.61 -2.63
C GLU A 3 11.06 -17.75 -1.44
N GLY A 4 12.37 -17.65 -1.17
CA GLY A 4 12.89 -16.72 -0.17
C GLY A 4 12.58 -15.26 -0.54
N CYS A 5 12.90 -14.35 0.37
CA CYS A 5 12.74 -12.92 0.21
C CYS A 5 13.21 -12.44 -1.18
N THR A 6 12.36 -11.67 -1.88
CA THR A 6 12.65 -11.17 -3.24
C THR A 6 13.96 -10.39 -3.29
N LEU A 7 14.37 -9.78 -2.18
CA LEU A 7 15.57 -8.94 -2.11
C LEU A 7 16.83 -9.69 -1.69
N CYS A 8 16.81 -10.44 -0.58
CA CYS A 8 18.01 -11.13 -0.09
C CYS A 8 18.09 -12.62 -0.47
N GLN A 9 16.96 -13.26 -0.78
CA GLN A 9 16.86 -14.70 -1.10
C GLN A 9 17.26 -15.65 0.04
N GLU A 10 17.38 -15.16 1.28
CA GLU A 10 17.89 -15.93 2.43
C GLU A 10 16.80 -16.44 3.36
N GLU A 11 15.82 -15.59 3.70
CA GLU A 11 14.77 -15.87 4.70
C GLU A 11 13.37 -15.86 4.07
N GLU A 12 12.36 -16.33 4.80
CA GLU A 12 10.96 -16.23 4.39
C GLU A 12 10.55 -14.76 4.19
N GLU A 13 9.86 -14.48 3.08
CA GLU A 13 9.40 -13.13 2.79
C GLU A 13 8.18 -12.74 3.65
N THR A 14 8.43 -12.12 4.80
CA THR A 14 7.39 -11.41 5.55
C THR A 14 7.46 -9.90 5.30
N ALA A 15 6.39 -9.17 5.58
CA ALA A 15 6.41 -7.70 5.50
C ALA A 15 7.43 -7.10 6.48
N PHE A 16 7.58 -7.69 7.67
CA PHE A 16 8.54 -7.21 8.66
C PHE A 16 9.97 -7.49 8.23
N HIS A 17 10.23 -8.69 7.71
CA HIS A 17 11.52 -9.04 7.13
C HIS A 17 11.88 -8.11 5.98
N LEU A 18 11.03 -8.03 4.95
CA LEU A 18 11.28 -7.20 3.78
C LEU A 18 11.58 -5.74 4.15
N LEU A 19 10.77 -5.16 5.04
CA LEU A 19 10.87 -3.75 5.36
C LEU A 19 11.98 -3.43 6.35
N MET A 20 12.27 -4.30 7.33
CA MET A 20 13.11 -3.94 8.48
C MET A 20 14.29 -4.87 8.75
N GLU A 21 14.16 -6.17 8.49
CA GLU A 21 15.16 -7.17 8.90
C GLU A 21 16.08 -7.59 7.75
N CYS A 22 15.59 -7.54 6.51
CA CYS A 22 16.29 -7.94 5.31
C CYS A 22 17.63 -7.17 5.19
N PRO A 23 18.78 -7.85 5.06
CA PRO A 23 20.08 -7.19 4.95
C PRO A 23 20.12 -6.17 3.81
N ALA A 24 19.43 -6.47 2.70
CA ALA A 24 19.34 -5.59 1.55
C ALA A 24 18.57 -4.27 1.81
N THR A 25 17.69 -4.22 2.80
CA THR A 25 16.95 -3.01 3.17
C THR A 25 17.52 -2.32 4.39
N GLN A 26 18.19 -3.05 5.30
CA GLN A 26 18.93 -2.47 6.41
C GLN A 26 19.96 -1.41 5.96
N VAL A 27 20.64 -1.61 4.82
CA VAL A 27 21.57 -0.62 4.26
C VAL A 27 20.88 0.72 3.92
N ILE A 28 19.58 0.70 3.59
CA ILE A 28 18.79 1.90 3.29
C ILE A 28 18.54 2.66 4.59
N TRP A 29 18.13 1.95 5.65
CA TRP A 29 17.87 2.55 6.96
C TRP A 29 19.13 3.04 7.66
N GLN A 30 20.26 2.37 7.45
CA GLN A 30 21.57 2.84 7.91
C GLN A 30 21.95 4.15 7.21
N ALA A 31 21.76 4.25 5.89
CA ALA A 31 21.98 5.50 5.15
C ALA A 31 21.03 6.62 5.62
N ALA A 32 19.82 6.26 6.05
CA ALA A 32 18.86 7.18 6.64
C ALA A 32 19.17 7.61 8.08
N GLN A 33 20.11 6.94 8.76
CA GLN A 33 20.32 7.05 10.21
C GLN A 33 19.02 6.90 11.01
N PHE A 34 18.08 6.10 10.49
CA PHE A 34 16.80 5.86 11.16
C PHE A 34 17.03 4.88 12.31
N ASP A 35 16.66 5.25 13.53
CA ASP A 35 16.72 4.34 14.67
C ASP A 35 15.51 3.41 14.65
N TYR A 36 15.79 2.14 14.34
CA TYR A 36 14.81 1.05 14.36
C TYR A 36 15.17 -0.03 15.38
N SER A 37 16.04 0.27 16.35
CA SER A 37 16.50 -0.71 17.34
C SER A 37 15.37 -1.32 18.17
N SER A 38 14.28 -0.58 18.38
CA SER A 38 13.11 -1.06 19.11
C SER A 38 12.32 -2.15 18.36
N LYS A 39 12.57 -2.39 17.06
CA LYS A 39 11.84 -3.38 16.26
C LYS A 39 11.88 -4.79 16.86
N GLU A 40 12.97 -5.15 17.55
CA GLU A 40 13.20 -6.47 18.14
C GLU A 40 12.16 -6.84 19.22
N TYR A 41 11.42 -5.86 19.74
CA TYR A 41 10.38 -6.05 20.75
C TYR A 41 8.97 -6.25 20.18
N HIS A 42 8.83 -6.29 18.84
CA HIS A 42 7.53 -6.33 18.16
C HIS A 42 7.42 -7.52 17.21
N THR A 43 6.21 -8.02 17.01
CA THR A 43 5.97 -9.22 16.20
C THR A 43 5.82 -8.92 14.71
N ASN A 44 5.38 -7.71 14.37
CA ASN A 44 5.14 -7.32 12.99
C ASN A 44 5.27 -5.80 12.80
N PHE A 45 5.43 -5.40 11.54
CA PHE A 45 5.63 -4.00 11.15
C PHE A 45 4.50 -3.07 11.62
N LEU A 46 3.24 -3.51 11.55
CA LEU A 46 2.09 -2.67 11.91
C LEU A 46 2.03 -2.42 13.41
N GLU A 47 2.27 -3.45 14.21
CA GLU A 47 2.36 -3.33 15.67
C GLU A 47 3.45 -2.34 16.06
N TRP A 48 4.66 -2.53 15.53
CA TRP A 48 5.81 -1.66 15.81
C TRP A 48 5.51 -0.19 15.50
N VAL A 49 4.99 0.11 14.31
CA VAL A 49 4.62 1.48 13.93
C VAL A 49 3.49 2.04 14.80
N THR A 50 2.53 1.21 15.22
CA THR A 50 1.40 1.66 16.05
C THR A 50 1.82 1.99 17.48
N VAL A 51 2.79 1.25 18.03
CA VAL A 51 3.28 1.45 19.40
C VAL A 51 4.32 2.57 19.43
N GLU A 52 5.41 2.42 18.68
CA GLU A 52 6.55 3.35 18.72
C GLU A 52 6.25 4.66 17.99
N GLY A 53 5.45 4.59 16.91
CA GLY A 53 5.14 5.75 16.07
C GLY A 53 4.33 6.85 16.77
N LYS A 54 3.84 6.61 17.99
CA LYS A 54 3.20 7.64 18.84
C LYS A 54 4.19 8.72 19.29
N GLU A 55 5.46 8.34 19.45
CA GLU A 55 6.53 9.24 19.91
C GLU A 55 7.32 9.85 18.74
N TRP A 56 7.06 9.42 17.51
CA TRP A 56 7.76 9.90 16.32
C TRP A 56 7.21 11.24 15.82
N SER A 57 8.12 12.08 15.31
CA SER A 57 7.74 13.27 14.58
C SER A 57 7.03 12.93 13.27
N LYS A 58 6.27 13.90 12.72
CA LYS A 58 5.65 13.76 11.39
C LYS A 58 6.67 13.43 10.30
N GLU A 59 7.88 13.97 10.42
CA GLU A 59 8.96 13.70 9.49
C GLU A 59 9.48 12.27 9.61
N GLN A 60 9.72 11.78 10.82
CA GLN A 60 10.15 10.40 11.03
C GLN A 60 9.12 9.41 10.49
N LEU A 61 7.84 9.61 10.83
CA LEU A 61 6.76 8.75 10.33
C LEU A 61 6.58 8.86 8.81
N GLY A 62 6.67 10.08 8.26
CA GLY A 62 6.59 10.33 6.83
C GLY A 62 7.72 9.65 6.05
N MET A 63 8.96 9.84 6.48
CA MET A 63 10.13 9.22 5.88
C MET A 63 10.09 7.69 5.96
N LEU A 64 9.63 7.13 7.09
CA LEU A 64 9.41 5.69 7.24
C LEU A 64 8.40 5.18 6.21
N ILE A 65 7.22 5.79 6.13
CA ILE A 65 6.15 5.37 5.22
C ILE A 65 6.60 5.46 3.77
N ILE A 66 7.21 6.59 3.38
CA ILE A 66 7.73 6.81 2.03
C ILE A 66 8.76 5.73 1.67
N THR A 67 9.72 5.50 2.55
CA THR A 67 10.81 4.53 2.31
C THR A 67 10.24 3.12 2.22
N ALA A 68 9.34 2.73 3.12
CA ALA A 68 8.65 1.44 3.07
C ALA A 68 7.86 1.25 1.77
N CYS A 69 7.18 2.29 1.28
CA CYS A 69 6.48 2.25 -0.01
C CYS A 69 7.45 2.01 -1.17
N LEU A 70 8.61 2.67 -1.19
CA LEU A 70 9.62 2.50 -2.24
C LEU A 70 10.29 1.12 -2.20
N ILE A 71 10.53 0.57 -1.01
CA ILE A 71 11.03 -0.80 -0.84
C ILE A 71 10.01 -1.79 -1.41
N TRP A 72 8.73 -1.60 -1.09
CA TRP A 72 7.65 -2.43 -1.63
C TRP A 72 7.53 -2.29 -3.16
N GLU A 73 7.65 -1.08 -3.70
CA GLU A 73 7.67 -0.81 -5.15
C GLU A 73 8.83 -1.56 -5.83
N GLU A 74 10.02 -1.52 -5.24
CA GLU A 74 11.20 -2.21 -5.78
C GLU A 74 11.02 -3.73 -5.77
N LYS A 75 10.51 -4.28 -4.66
CA LYS A 75 10.14 -5.70 -4.53
C LYS A 75 9.14 -6.11 -5.62
N ASN A 76 8.10 -5.31 -5.86
CA ASN A 76 7.14 -5.59 -6.92
C ASN A 76 7.75 -5.47 -8.32
N THR A 77 8.64 -4.49 -8.53
CA THR A 77 9.35 -4.31 -9.80
C THR A 77 10.18 -5.56 -10.13
N ARG A 78 10.96 -6.07 -9.18
CA ARG A 78 11.74 -7.31 -9.36
C ARG A 78 10.88 -8.55 -9.58
N ARG A 79 9.70 -8.61 -8.95
CA ARG A 79 8.79 -9.77 -9.08
C ARG A 79 8.04 -9.79 -10.41
N PHE A 80 7.68 -8.62 -10.94
CA PHE A 80 6.80 -8.51 -12.11
C PHE A 80 7.50 -8.00 -13.37
N THR A 81 8.78 -7.62 -13.28
CA THR A 81 9.60 -7.15 -14.40
C THR A 81 11.00 -7.76 -14.33
N GLU A 82 11.76 -7.71 -15.42
CA GLU A 82 13.17 -8.12 -15.45
C GLU A 82 14.11 -7.00 -14.92
N ASN A 83 13.55 -5.95 -14.34
CA ASN A 83 14.31 -4.79 -13.90
C ASN A 83 14.57 -4.82 -12.39
N ALA A 84 15.76 -4.37 -12.00
CA ALA A 84 16.13 -4.20 -10.61
C ALA A 84 16.83 -2.85 -10.47
N ASN A 85 16.30 -1.97 -9.63
CA ASN A 85 16.95 -0.71 -9.34
C ASN A 85 18.01 -0.89 -8.24
N ASN A 86 18.92 0.08 -8.18
CA ASN A 86 19.89 0.16 -7.11
C ASN A 86 19.18 0.58 -5.81
N LEU A 87 19.18 -0.31 -4.81
CA LEU A 87 18.56 -0.10 -3.50
C LEU A 87 19.10 1.15 -2.77
N SER A 88 20.36 1.50 -2.95
CA SER A 88 20.96 2.70 -2.35
C SER A 88 20.32 4.00 -2.85
N ARG A 89 19.60 3.98 -3.98
CA ARG A 89 18.87 5.15 -4.49
C ARG A 89 17.50 5.35 -3.82
N ILE A 90 16.99 4.35 -3.10
CA ILE A 90 15.68 4.43 -2.45
C ILE A 90 15.66 5.58 -1.43
N TRP A 91 16.69 5.70 -0.60
CA TRP A 91 16.76 6.78 0.40
C TRP A 91 16.79 8.17 -0.25
N ILE A 92 17.57 8.34 -1.33
CA ILE A 92 17.63 9.61 -2.08
C ILE A 92 16.26 9.94 -2.69
N LYS A 93 15.57 8.94 -3.27
CA LYS A 93 14.22 9.13 -3.81
C LYS A 93 13.23 9.46 -2.69
N ALA A 94 13.37 8.85 -1.52
CA ALA A 94 12.53 9.13 -0.36
C ALA A 94 12.63 10.59 0.10
N THR A 95 13.85 11.11 0.24
CA THR A 95 14.07 12.51 0.67
C THR A 95 13.53 13.50 -0.34
N MET A 96 13.74 13.27 -1.64
CA MET A 96 13.19 14.11 -2.70
C MET A 96 11.66 14.17 -2.66
N ILE A 97 11.00 13.02 -2.47
CA ILE A 97 9.54 12.96 -2.38
C ILE A 97 9.04 13.68 -1.13
N TRP A 98 9.71 13.48 0.01
CA TRP A 98 9.34 14.17 1.26
C TRP A 98 9.41 15.69 1.12
N GLU A 99 10.51 16.21 0.58
CA GLU A 99 10.66 17.64 0.35
C GLU A 99 9.58 18.21 -0.58
N GLU A 100 9.22 17.47 -1.64
CA GLU A 100 8.15 17.86 -2.55
C GLU A 100 6.79 17.93 -1.83
N LEU A 101 6.45 16.90 -1.05
CA LEU A 101 5.21 16.86 -0.27
C LEU A 101 5.14 17.99 0.76
N MET A 102 6.26 18.31 1.41
CA MET A 102 6.31 19.40 2.39
C MET A 102 6.23 20.78 1.73
N ARG A 103 6.80 20.97 0.53
CA ARG A 103 6.63 22.19 -0.26
C ARG A 103 5.16 22.44 -0.61
N ASP A 104 4.47 21.42 -1.10
CA ASP A 104 3.04 21.52 -1.46
C ASP A 104 2.16 21.77 -0.23
N THR A 105 2.52 21.19 0.92
CA THR A 105 1.81 21.41 2.18
C THR A 105 1.99 22.83 2.72
N LEU A 106 3.14 23.47 2.47
CA LEU A 106 3.42 24.85 2.89
C LEU A 106 2.83 25.90 1.94
N LEU A 107 2.63 25.56 0.67
CA LEU A 107 2.08 26.46 -0.37
C LEU A 107 0.57 26.35 -0.54
N GLY A 108 -0.05 25.25 -0.12
CA GLY A 108 -1.50 25.08 -0.17
C GLY A 108 -2.21 25.92 0.89
N THR A 109 -2.96 26.94 0.46
CA THR A 109 -3.92 27.60 1.36
C THR A 109 -5.05 26.61 1.69
N ASP A 110 -5.41 26.50 2.97
CA ASP A 110 -6.43 25.55 3.47
C ASP A 110 -7.77 25.58 2.71
N ALA A 111 -8.06 26.68 1.99
CA ALA A 111 -9.27 26.89 1.21
C ALA A 111 -9.34 26.10 -0.11
N GLU A 112 -8.24 25.95 -0.86
CA GLU A 112 -8.25 25.21 -2.14
C GLU A 112 -8.23 23.69 -1.93
N ILE A 113 -7.81 23.25 -0.75
CA ILE A 113 -7.67 21.82 -0.44
C ILE A 113 -8.97 21.18 0.08
N ALA A 114 -10.00 21.99 0.36
CA ALA A 114 -11.29 21.51 0.85
C ALA A 114 -12.23 21.02 -0.27
N GLU A 115 -12.16 21.58 -1.50
CA GLU A 115 -13.15 21.30 -2.56
C GLU A 115 -12.76 20.17 -3.53
N GLY A 116 -11.55 19.61 -3.45
CA GLY A 116 -11.08 18.58 -4.38
C GLY A 116 -10.49 17.32 -3.73
N ARG A 117 -10.30 17.30 -2.41
CA ARG A 117 -9.82 16.09 -1.74
C ARG A 117 -10.95 15.07 -1.69
N ASN A 118 -10.80 14.03 -2.50
CA ASN A 118 -11.60 12.81 -2.45
C ASN A 118 -11.24 12.01 -1.16
N THR A 119 -11.24 12.67 0.01
CA THR A 119 -10.89 12.09 1.32
C THR A 119 -11.80 10.92 1.60
N TRP A 120 -11.20 9.79 1.95
CA TRP A 120 -11.95 8.64 2.38
C TRP A 120 -12.82 9.03 3.58
N VAL A 121 -14.13 8.83 3.46
CA VAL A 121 -15.08 9.03 4.56
C VAL A 121 -15.52 7.68 5.11
N LYS A 122 -15.53 7.55 6.44
CA LYS A 122 -16.05 6.37 7.14
C LYS A 122 -17.54 6.15 6.84
N PRO A 123 -18.01 4.91 6.69
CA PRO A 123 -19.42 4.66 6.46
C PRO A 123 -20.26 5.09 7.68
N ALA A 124 -21.48 5.58 7.45
CA ALA A 124 -22.39 5.90 8.55
C ALA A 124 -22.80 4.61 9.29
N PRO A 125 -22.94 4.60 10.62
CA PRO A 125 -23.51 3.45 11.32
C PRO A 125 -24.93 3.12 10.82
N PRO A 126 -25.32 1.83 10.70
CA PRO A 126 -24.56 0.61 10.97
C PRO A 126 -23.99 -0.01 9.68
N CYS A 127 -23.42 0.82 8.79
CA CYS A 127 -22.93 0.39 7.49
C CYS A 127 -21.47 -0.04 7.51
N PHE A 128 -21.14 -0.93 6.57
CA PHE A 128 -19.79 -1.33 6.24
C PHE A 128 -19.41 -0.78 4.85
N LYS A 129 -18.12 -0.63 4.61
CA LYS A 129 -17.57 -0.12 3.35
C LYS A 129 -16.52 -1.07 2.80
N LEU A 130 -16.71 -1.50 1.56
CA LEU A 130 -15.71 -2.23 0.79
C LEU A 130 -14.94 -1.27 -0.11
N ASN A 131 -13.64 -1.26 0.08
CA ASN A 131 -12.70 -0.72 -0.88
C ASN A 131 -12.00 -1.91 -1.54
N CYS A 132 -12.29 -2.16 -2.81
CA CYS A 132 -11.64 -3.20 -3.61
C CYS A 132 -11.04 -2.59 -4.87
N ASP A 133 -10.03 -3.26 -5.41
CA ASP A 133 -9.31 -2.87 -6.62
C ASP A 133 -8.74 -4.12 -7.29
N ALA A 134 -8.41 -4.01 -8.57
CA ALA A 134 -7.68 -5.04 -9.27
C ALA A 134 -6.44 -4.54 -9.99
N ALA A 135 -5.47 -5.43 -10.14
CA ALA A 135 -4.25 -5.18 -10.88
C ALA A 135 -4.06 -6.26 -11.95
N MET A 136 -3.59 -5.84 -13.12
CA MET A 136 -3.22 -6.71 -14.23
C MET A 136 -1.83 -6.36 -14.73
N SER A 137 -0.99 -7.37 -14.93
CA SER A 137 0.32 -7.27 -15.57
C SER A 137 0.22 -7.55 -17.07
N ALA A 138 1.21 -7.12 -17.84
CA ALA A 138 1.27 -7.37 -19.28
C ALA A 138 1.29 -8.88 -19.65
N GLY A 139 1.70 -9.75 -18.71
CA GLY A 139 1.81 -11.20 -18.91
C GLY A 139 0.51 -11.98 -18.65
N LYS A 140 -0.67 -11.35 -18.75
CA LYS A 140 -1.99 -11.96 -18.46
C LYS A 140 -2.11 -12.57 -17.05
N ARG A 141 -1.32 -12.06 -16.09
CA ARG A 141 -1.48 -12.33 -14.67
C ARG A 141 -2.13 -11.12 -14.03
N GLY A 142 -2.94 -11.34 -13.00
CA GLY A 142 -3.51 -10.26 -12.23
C GLY A 142 -3.69 -10.63 -10.76
N SER A 143 -4.27 -9.71 -10.03
CA SER A 143 -4.65 -9.91 -8.64
C SER A 143 -5.86 -9.04 -8.33
N ILE A 144 -6.68 -9.51 -7.40
CA ILE A 144 -7.77 -8.75 -6.80
C ILE A 144 -7.46 -8.52 -5.33
N GLY A 145 -7.89 -7.40 -4.77
CA GLY A 145 -7.76 -7.13 -3.36
C GLY A 145 -8.89 -6.28 -2.84
N GLY A 146 -9.09 -6.32 -1.52
CA GLY A 146 -10.05 -5.44 -0.88
C GLY A 146 -9.96 -5.42 0.64
N LEU A 147 -10.52 -4.35 1.20
CA LEU A 147 -10.65 -4.07 2.62
C LEU A 147 -12.10 -3.77 2.94
N ILE A 148 -12.63 -4.42 3.98
CA ILE A 148 -13.94 -4.13 4.55
C ILE A 148 -13.73 -3.39 5.86
N ARG A 149 -14.39 -2.24 6.00
CA ARG A 149 -14.36 -1.42 7.22
C ARG A 149 -15.74 -1.23 7.81
N ASP A 150 -15.82 -1.16 9.13
CA ASP A 150 -17.04 -0.80 9.87
C ASP A 150 -17.25 0.73 9.93
N SER A 151 -18.27 1.16 10.68
CA SER A 151 -18.63 2.58 10.86
C SER A 151 -17.66 3.38 11.74
N GLU A 152 -16.81 2.69 12.52
CA GLU A 152 -15.69 3.31 13.24
C GLU A 152 -14.45 3.43 12.34
N GLY A 153 -14.51 2.87 11.14
CA GLY A 153 -13.41 2.85 10.17
C GLY A 153 -12.39 1.75 10.43
N ILE A 154 -12.69 0.83 11.35
CA ILE A 154 -11.84 -0.31 11.67
C ILE A 154 -11.94 -1.34 10.54
N VAL A 155 -10.79 -1.86 10.12
CA VAL A 155 -10.74 -2.96 9.12
C VAL A 155 -11.18 -4.25 9.81
N VAL A 156 -12.31 -4.80 9.36
CA VAL A 156 -12.88 -6.05 9.89
C VAL A 156 -12.57 -7.27 9.02
N ALA A 157 -12.21 -7.04 7.75
CA ALA A 157 -11.72 -8.08 6.86
C ALA A 157 -10.87 -7.50 5.73
N ALA A 158 -9.97 -8.34 5.19
CA ALA A 158 -9.11 -8.01 4.06
C ALA A 158 -8.92 -9.25 3.19
N PHE A 159 -8.68 -9.04 1.89
CA PHE A 159 -8.27 -10.12 0.99
C PHE A 159 -7.30 -9.59 -0.07
N ALA A 160 -6.42 -10.49 -0.53
CA ALA A 160 -5.57 -10.30 -1.69
C ALA A 160 -5.39 -11.67 -2.37
N ILE A 161 -5.79 -11.79 -3.63
CA ILE A 161 -5.86 -13.08 -4.33
C ILE A 161 -5.23 -12.95 -5.71
N PRO A 162 -4.20 -13.75 -6.05
CA PRO A 162 -3.66 -13.80 -7.40
C PRO A 162 -4.65 -14.48 -8.36
N VAL A 163 -4.72 -13.98 -9.60
CA VAL A 163 -5.59 -14.50 -10.67
C VAL A 163 -4.74 -14.76 -11.91
N ASN A 164 -4.82 -15.98 -12.43
CA ASN A 164 -4.12 -16.37 -13.66
C ASN A 164 -5.05 -16.25 -14.87
N HIS A 165 -4.46 -16.18 -16.07
CA HIS A 165 -5.18 -16.15 -17.35
C HIS A 165 -6.20 -15.01 -17.46
N VAL A 166 -5.76 -13.81 -17.08
CA VAL A 166 -6.59 -12.62 -17.16
C VAL A 166 -6.65 -12.12 -18.60
N GLU A 167 -7.86 -11.98 -19.10
CA GLU A 167 -8.14 -11.46 -20.44
C GLU A 167 -8.37 -9.95 -20.44
N ASP A 168 -8.99 -9.42 -19.36
CA ASP A 168 -9.43 -8.04 -19.27
C ASP A 168 -9.47 -7.53 -17.82
N ILE A 169 -9.14 -6.25 -17.64
CA ILE A 169 -9.13 -5.58 -16.33
C ILE A 169 -10.54 -5.41 -15.77
N TYR A 170 -11.55 -5.15 -16.59
CA TYR A 170 -12.93 -4.96 -16.08
C TYR A 170 -13.48 -6.25 -15.46
N ARG A 171 -13.12 -7.40 -16.00
CA ARG A 171 -13.46 -8.70 -15.41
C ARG A 171 -12.80 -8.87 -14.04
N LEU A 172 -11.55 -8.47 -13.87
CA LEU A 172 -10.88 -8.52 -12.58
C LEU A 172 -11.52 -7.57 -11.56
N GLU A 173 -11.89 -6.35 -11.95
CA GLU A 173 -12.60 -5.42 -11.07
C GLU A 173 -13.92 -6.03 -10.59
N ALA A 174 -14.69 -6.63 -11.50
CA ALA A 174 -15.91 -7.35 -11.16
C ALA A 174 -15.66 -8.52 -10.18
N MET A 175 -14.57 -9.26 -10.39
CA MET A 175 -14.16 -10.35 -9.48
C MET A 175 -13.76 -9.81 -8.09
N ALA A 176 -13.09 -8.65 -8.01
CA ALA A 176 -12.73 -8.03 -6.74
C ALA A 176 -13.98 -7.66 -5.93
N ILE A 177 -14.99 -7.10 -6.59
CA ILE A 177 -16.28 -6.76 -5.97
C ILE A 177 -16.99 -8.03 -5.51
N GLN A 178 -17.11 -9.04 -6.39
CA GLN A 178 -17.76 -10.31 -6.07
C GLN A 178 -17.10 -10.95 -4.84
N LYS A 179 -15.77 -11.03 -4.82
CA LYS A 179 -15.03 -11.59 -3.69
C LYS A 179 -15.25 -10.79 -2.42
N GLY A 180 -15.26 -9.47 -2.50
CA GLY A 180 -15.55 -8.62 -1.34
C GLY A 180 -16.95 -8.84 -0.77
N VAL A 181 -17.96 -9.07 -1.61
CA VAL A 181 -19.31 -9.43 -1.17
C VAL A 181 -19.36 -10.82 -0.53
N GLU A 182 -18.65 -11.80 -1.10
CA GLU A 182 -18.51 -13.13 -0.49
C GLU A 182 -17.89 -13.04 0.90
N VAL A 183 -16.77 -12.33 1.03
CA VAL A 183 -16.09 -12.13 2.32
C VAL A 183 -16.99 -11.40 3.32
N ALA A 184 -17.73 -10.38 2.89
CA ALA A 184 -18.68 -9.67 3.74
C ALA A 184 -19.76 -10.61 4.30
N ARG A 185 -20.31 -11.48 3.45
CA ARG A 185 -21.29 -12.49 3.86
C ARG A 185 -20.69 -13.48 4.86
N ASP A 186 -19.46 -13.94 4.61
CA ASP A 186 -18.79 -14.93 5.44
C ASP A 186 -18.48 -14.39 6.86
N ILE A 187 -18.27 -13.08 7.00
CA ILE A 187 -18.12 -12.41 8.31
C ILE A 187 -19.45 -11.94 8.92
N GLY A 188 -20.60 -12.29 8.32
CA GLY A 188 -21.93 -11.97 8.85
C GLY A 188 -22.46 -10.56 8.56
N VAL A 189 -21.86 -9.82 7.62
CA VAL A 189 -22.39 -8.53 7.16
C VAL A 189 -23.51 -8.78 6.15
N GLN A 190 -24.76 -8.67 6.62
CA GLN A 190 -25.93 -9.04 5.81
C GLN A 190 -26.59 -7.87 5.06
N TYR A 191 -26.54 -6.65 5.62
CA TYR A 191 -27.19 -5.45 5.06
C TYR A 191 -26.37 -4.21 5.40
N ASN A 192 -26.39 -3.18 4.53
CA ASN A 192 -25.64 -1.91 4.62
C ASN A 192 -24.16 -1.96 4.15
N PHE A 193 -23.92 -2.46 2.94
CA PHE A 193 -22.59 -2.52 2.33
C PHE A 193 -22.43 -1.48 1.21
N LEU A 194 -21.50 -0.55 1.39
CA LEU A 194 -21.19 0.46 0.38
C LEU A 194 -19.97 0.02 -0.44
N ILE A 195 -20.09 0.08 -1.77
CA ILE A 195 -18.97 -0.16 -2.71
C ILE A 195 -18.69 1.14 -3.49
N PRO A 196 -18.03 2.14 -2.89
CA PRO A 196 -17.62 3.31 -3.62
C PRO A 196 -16.24 3.01 -4.22
N ASN A 197 -16.21 2.61 -5.50
CA ASN A 197 -15.12 2.78 -6.50
C ASN A 197 -15.13 1.73 -7.62
N ALA A 198 -16.04 0.76 -7.58
CA ALA A 198 -16.16 -0.35 -8.54
C ALA A 198 -16.21 0.00 -10.05
N LEU A 199 -16.52 1.24 -10.43
CA LEU A 199 -16.85 1.60 -11.82
C LEU A 199 -16.25 2.93 -12.32
N ARG A 200 -15.27 3.53 -11.62
CA ARG A 200 -14.55 4.65 -12.24
C ARG A 200 -13.48 4.10 -13.20
N PRO A 201 -13.31 4.69 -14.41
CA PRO A 201 -12.11 4.45 -15.20
C PRO A 201 -10.87 4.76 -14.33
N PRO A 202 -9.71 4.16 -14.59
CA PRO A 202 -8.58 4.18 -13.66
C PRO A 202 -8.06 5.62 -13.54
N CYS A 203 -8.55 6.37 -12.56
CA CYS A 203 -8.01 7.67 -12.19
C CYS A 203 -8.70 8.20 -10.93
N THR A 204 -7.87 8.75 -10.04
CA THR A 204 -8.19 9.46 -8.79
C THR A 204 -8.48 8.60 -7.56
N MET A 205 -7.57 7.68 -7.25
CA MET A 205 -7.14 7.53 -5.86
C MET A 205 -6.46 8.83 -5.43
N LEU A 206 -6.73 9.28 -4.21
CA LEU A 206 -5.89 10.23 -3.48
C LEU A 206 -4.43 9.84 -3.68
N THR A 207 -3.73 10.67 -4.44
CA THR A 207 -2.34 10.47 -4.82
C THR A 207 -1.47 10.74 -3.61
N LEU A 208 -1.11 9.69 -2.87
CA LEU A 208 0.29 9.59 -2.47
C LEU A 208 1.08 9.25 -3.74
N PRO A 209 2.22 9.91 -4.01
CA PRO A 209 2.97 9.78 -5.27
C PRO A 209 3.41 8.34 -5.60
N PHE A 210 3.34 7.42 -4.63
CA PHE A 210 3.75 6.01 -4.73
C PHE A 210 2.85 5.10 -5.60
N TRP A 211 1.64 5.53 -5.95
CA TRP A 211 0.71 4.71 -6.76
C TRP A 211 0.63 5.13 -8.23
N ARG A 212 1.49 6.05 -8.69
CA ARG A 212 1.64 6.31 -10.12
C ARG A 212 2.26 5.09 -10.78
N ARG A 213 1.49 4.36 -11.59
CA ARG A 213 2.09 3.54 -12.65
C ARG A 213 3.01 4.46 -13.46
N PRO A 214 4.25 4.06 -13.81
CA PRO A 214 4.98 4.76 -14.85
C PRO A 214 4.11 4.71 -16.11
N ALA A 215 3.61 5.86 -16.53
CA ALA A 215 3.02 6.01 -17.84
C ALA A 215 4.09 5.52 -18.82
N ARG A 216 3.86 4.38 -19.47
CA ARG A 216 4.66 4.02 -20.64
C ARG A 216 4.49 5.18 -21.61
N ALA A 217 5.58 5.90 -21.86
CA ALA A 217 5.71 6.71 -23.05
C ALA A 217 5.36 5.81 -24.24
N ILE A 218 4.46 6.32 -25.08
CA ILE A 218 4.16 5.77 -26.41
C ILE A 218 5.46 5.77 -27.23
#